data_AF-A0A7Z7BGG6-F1
#
_entry.id   AF-A0A7Z7BGG6-F1
#
_cell.length_a   1.000
_cell.length_b   1.000
_cell.length_c   1.000
_cell.angle_alpha   90.00
_cell.angle_beta   90.00
_cell.angle_gamma   90.00
#
_symmetry.space_group_name_H-M   'P 1'
#
loop_
_entity.id
_entity.type
_entity.pdbx_description
1 polymer ?
#
loop_
_entity_poly.entity_id
_entity_poly.type
_entity_poly.pdbx_seq_one_letter_code
_entity_poly.pdbx_strand_id
1 'polypeptide(L)' 'MKKELTDQRVPLMMEESLLEKVDEYRLSKRIWSRGKAIRQLIECGLKAEMKTASD' A
#
# COMPACT_ATOMS: atom_id res chain seq x y z
N MET A 1 -19.77 8.65 -4.12
CA MET A 1 -18.45 8.00 -4.00
C MET A 1 -18.28 7.10 -5.23
N LYS A 2 -17.29 7.33 -6.11
CA LYS A 2 -17.02 6.37 -7.19
C LYS A 2 -16.65 5.04 -6.54
N LYS A 3 -17.33 3.95 -6.92
CA LYS A 3 -17.05 2.61 -6.41
C LYS A 3 -15.65 2.23 -6.88
N GLU A 4 -14.75 1.91 -5.95
CA GLU A 4 -13.42 1.45 -6.32
C GLU A 4 -13.53 0.14 -7.09
N LEU A 5 -12.83 0.06 -8.23
CA LEU A 5 -12.76 -1.15 -9.06
C LEU A 5 -11.84 -2.16 -8.36
N THR A 6 -12.43 -3.06 -7.59
CA THR A 6 -11.70 -4.10 -6.83
C THR A 6 -11.28 -5.30 -7.68
N ASP A 7 -11.74 -5.35 -8.93
CA ASP A 7 -11.57 -6.39 -9.93
C ASP A 7 -10.35 -6.15 -10.84
N GLN A 8 -9.92 -4.90 -10.99
CA GLN A 8 -8.70 -4.58 -11.75
C GLN A 8 -7.45 -5.06 -11.01
N ARG A 9 -6.54 -5.71 -11.73
CA ARG A 9 -5.27 -6.23 -11.21
C ARG A 9 -4.11 -5.55 -11.91
N VAL A 10 -3.17 -5.03 -11.13
CA VAL A 10 -1.89 -4.48 -11.60
C VAL A 10 -0.78 -5.36 -11.02
N PRO A 11 -0.04 -6.13 -11.84
CA PRO A 11 1.12 -6.87 -11.36
C PRO A 11 2.25 -5.89 -11.03
N LEU A 12 2.89 -6.10 -9.89
CA LEU A 12 4.04 -5.31 -9.44
C LEU A 12 5.22 -6.24 -9.23
N MET A 13 6.36 -5.86 -9.79
CA MET A 13 7.64 -6.52 -9.52
C MET A 13 8.36 -5.75 -8.41
N MET A 14 8.84 -6.47 -7.41
CA MET A 14 9.55 -5.91 -6.27
C MET A 14 10.67 -6.86 -5.87
N GLU A 15 11.70 -6.30 -5.24
CA GLU A 15 12.74 -7.07 -4.57
C GLU A 15 12.13 -7.91 -3.44
N GLU A 16 12.69 -9.08 -3.18
CA GLU A 16 12.23 -9.99 -2.14
C GLU A 16 12.24 -9.34 -0.75
N SER A 17 13.31 -8.59 -0.44
CA SER A 17 13.46 -7.86 0.83
C SER A 17 12.38 -6.78 1.03
N LEU A 18 11.85 -6.21 -0.04
CA LEU A 18 10.72 -5.28 0.05
C LEU A 18 9.41 -6.01 0.31
N LEU A 19 9.22 -7.19 -0.27
CA LEU A 19 8.05 -8.03 0.01
C LEU A 19 8.01 -8.47 1.48
N GLU A 20 9.17 -8.81 2.06
CA GLU A 20 9.31 -9.12 3.49
C GLU A 20 8.86 -7.95 4.37
N LYS A 21 9.33 -6.73 4.08
CA LYS A 21 8.91 -5.52 4.82
C LYS A 21 7.40 -5.26 4.71
N VAL A 22 6.80 -5.53 3.56
CA VAL A 22 5.34 -5.42 3.39
C VAL A 22 4.61 -6.45 4.27
N ASP A 23 5.14 -7.66 4.39
CA ASP A 23 4.57 -8.69 5.25
C ASP A 23 4.73 -8.37 6.73
N GLU A 24 5.87 -7.83 7.16
CA GLU A 24 6.08 -7.34 8.53
C GLU A 24 5.08 -6.23 8.88
N TYR A 25 4.93 -5.24 8.00
CA TYR A 25 3.94 -4.18 8.16
C TYR A 25 2.53 -4.77 8.28
N ARG A 26 2.19 -5.70 7.38
CA ARG A 26 0.89 -6.38 7.38
C ARG A 26 0.61 -7.05 8.73
N LEU A 27 1.56 -7.79 9.27
CA LEU A 27 1.44 -8.48 10.56
C LEU A 27 1.28 -7.50 11.71
N SER A 28 2.12 -6.45 11.76
CA SER A 28 2.07 -5.43 12.83
C SER A 28 0.73 -4.70 12.89
N LYS A 29 0.07 -4.51 11.75
CA LYS A 29 -1.23 -3.83 11.63
C LYS A 29 -2.43 -4.78 11.57
N ARG A 30 -2.21 -6.09 11.73
CA ARG A 30 -3.25 -7.15 11.64
C ARG A 30 -4.06 -7.08 10.34
N ILE A 31 -3.38 -6.79 9.23
CA ILE A 31 -3.98 -6.74 7.90
C ILE A 31 -3.95 -8.15 7.30
N TRP A 32 -5.04 -8.61 6.69
CA TRP A 32 -5.11 -10.01 6.24
C TRP A 32 -4.43 -10.26 4.89
N SER A 33 -4.45 -9.29 3.97
CA SER A 33 -3.95 -9.49 2.61
C SER A 33 -2.81 -8.53 2.25
N ARG A 34 -1.82 -9.03 1.50
CA ARG A 34 -0.71 -8.21 0.99
C ARG A 34 -1.22 -7.05 0.14
N GLY A 35 -2.21 -7.28 -0.73
CA GLY A 35 -2.82 -6.22 -1.54
C GLY A 35 -3.57 -5.15 -0.74
N LYS A 36 -4.11 -5.47 0.45
CA LYS A 36 -4.67 -4.44 1.35
C LYS A 36 -3.57 -3.64 2.02
N ALA A 37 -2.50 -4.29 2.47
CA ALA A 37 -1.34 -3.62 3.06
C ALA A 37 -0.68 -2.66 2.08
N ILE A 38 -0.44 -3.09 0.84
CA ILE A 38 0.15 -2.26 -0.22
C ILE A 38 -0.71 -1.02 -0.50
N ARG A 39 -2.04 -1.17 -0.61
CA ARG A 39 -2.94 -0.01 -0.81
C ARG A 39 -2.85 1.01 0.33
N GLN A 40 -2.84 0.55 1.58
CA GLN A 40 -2.68 1.45 2.72
C GLN A 40 -1.32 2.15 2.71
N LEU A 41 -0.24 1.46 2.35
CA LEU A 41 1.09 2.05 2.25
C LEU A 41 1.14 3.12 1.15
N ILE A 42 0.54 2.85 -0.01
CA ILE A 42 0.43 3.82 -1.11
C ILE A 42 -0.34 5.06 -0.64
N GLU A 43 -1.49 4.89 0.01
CA GLU A 43 -2.25 6.02 0.57
C GLU A 43 -1.46 6.83 1.59
N CYS A 44 -0.67 6.17 2.45
CA CYS A 44 0.20 6.85 3.40
C CYS A 44 1.28 7.68 2.68
N GLY A 45 1.91 7.10 1.65
CA GLY A 45 2.91 7.78 0.84
C GLY A 45 2.35 9.02 0.14
N LEU A 46 1.21 8.89 -0.54
CA LEU A 46 0.55 10.01 -1.23
C LEU A 46 0.17 11.14 -0.27
N LYS A 47 -0.34 10.80 0.93
CA LYS A 47 -0.66 11.80 1.96
C LYS A 47 0.59 12.51 2.49
N ALA A 48 1.69 11.78 2.65
CA ALA A 48 2.96 12.37 3.07
C ALA A 48 3.50 13.35 2.02
N GLU A 49 3.47 12.98 0.74
CA GLU A 49 3.89 13.84 -0.37
C GLU A 49 3.03 15.10 -0.49
N MET A 50 1.70 14.97 -0.39
CA MET A 50 0.79 16.12 -0.42
C MET A 50 1.06 17.12 0.70
N LYS A 51 1.44 16.62 1.89
CA LYS A 51 1.81 17.47 3.02
C LYS A 51 3.09 18.24 2.72
N THR A 52 4.12 17.57 2.20
CA THR A 52 5.41 18.21 1.88
C THR A 52 5.34 19.20 0.71
N ALA A 53 4.33 19.11 -0.15
CA ALA A 53 4.14 20.05 -1.26
C ALA A 53 3.38 21.34 -0.86
N SER A 54 2.83 21.38 0.36
CA SER A 54 2.05 22.51 0.89
C SER A 54 2.80 23.32 1.96
N ASP A 55 3.99 22.86 2.36
CA ASP A 55 4.94 23.55 3.26
C ASP A 55 6.08 24.15 2.42
#